data_AF-A0A1P8ENF8-F1
#
_entry.id   AF-A0A1P8ENF8-F1
#
_cell.length_a   1.000
_cell.length_b   1.000
_cell.length_c   1.000
_cell.angle_alpha   90.00
_cell.angle_beta   90.00
_cell.angle_gamma   90.00
#
_symmetry.space_group_name_H-M   'P 1'
#
loop_
_entity.id
_entity.type
_entity.pdbx_description
1 polymer ?
#
loop_
_entity_poly.entity_id
_entity_poly.type
_entity_poly.pdbx_seq_one_letter_code
_entity_poly.pdbx_strand_id
1 'polypeptide(L)'
;MAQYINNKNVDWPVEQKACDPTKVLTAPLCNSYVKVVGYYMARPYNFMMAKEYWEEVTNDVELLLAARFGLEIDMNKIPEEMWYRASFHTQQYINFQKYVRQNALKDAAKLVAEFQSDTFALRTTKSIGGFYDFASLILDVKDKISVAKTVVDTRQLIANQGPITINRTMYKKVFNQDYHAGMLEQLRKDGTYKGDGLNDIYKKIGY
;
A
#
# COMPACT_ATOMS: atom_id res chain seq x y z
N MET A 1 6.44 27.07 5.92
CA MET A 1 5.06 26.73 5.52
C MET A 1 5.12 25.75 4.37
N ALA A 2 4.93 24.45 4.63
CA ALA A 2 4.86 23.45 3.56
C ALA A 2 3.43 23.46 3.01
N GLN A 3 3.28 23.85 1.74
CA GLN A 3 2.00 23.81 1.06
C GLN A 3 1.62 22.35 0.83
N TYR A 4 0.49 21.97 1.41
CA TYR A 4 -0.18 20.69 1.19
C TYR A 4 -0.55 20.59 -0.29
N ILE A 5 0.00 19.60 -1.00
CA ILE A 5 -0.52 19.20 -2.30
C ILE A 5 -1.84 18.47 -2.04
N ASN A 6 -2.91 19.25 -2.04
CA ASN A 6 -4.27 18.77 -2.11
C ASN A 6 -4.52 18.31 -3.55
N ASN A 7 -4.04 17.11 -3.90
CA ASN A 7 -4.17 16.56 -5.24
C ASN A 7 -5.60 16.03 -5.46
N LYS A 8 -6.56 16.96 -5.57
CA LYS A 8 -7.83 16.69 -6.25
C LYS A 8 -7.50 16.67 -7.76
N ASN A 9 -7.73 15.51 -8.39
CA ASN A 9 -7.41 15.17 -9.78
C ASN A 9 -5.94 14.80 -10.04
N VAL A 10 -5.50 13.64 -9.53
CA VAL A 10 -4.37 12.95 -10.16
C VAL A 10 -4.93 12.25 -11.39
N ASP A 11 -4.87 12.91 -12.53
CA ASP A 11 -4.94 12.19 -13.80
C ASP A 11 -3.73 11.24 -13.81
N TRP A 12 -4.00 9.96 -14.03
CA TRP A 12 -2.99 8.91 -14.11
C TRP A 12 -1.92 9.31 -15.14
N PRO A 13 -0.64 8.93 -14.97
CA PRO A 13 0.32 9.11 -16.04
C PRO A 13 -0.21 8.42 -17.30
N VAL A 14 -0.48 9.21 -18.33
CA VAL A 14 -0.93 8.72 -19.63
C VAL A 14 0.14 7.78 -20.17
N GLU A 15 -0.28 6.59 -20.56
CA GLU A 15 0.57 5.54 -21.12
C GLU A 15 1.36 6.10 -22.32
N GLN A 16 2.65 6.37 -22.15
CA GLN A 16 3.51 6.77 -23.26
C GLN A 16 4.06 5.50 -23.92
N LYS A 17 3.60 5.22 -25.15
CA LYS A 17 4.11 4.11 -25.94
C LYS A 17 5.59 4.34 -26.25
N ALA A 18 6.46 3.47 -25.74
CA ALA A 18 7.90 3.50 -26.02
C ALA A 18 8.23 3.21 -27.51
N CYS A 19 7.35 2.52 -28.23
CA CYS A 19 7.43 2.35 -29.67
C CYS A 19 6.21 3.02 -30.31
N ASP A 20 6.42 4.18 -30.92
CA ASP A 20 5.45 4.82 -31.80
C ASP A 20 5.64 4.23 -33.21
N PRO A 21 4.68 3.43 -33.73
CA PRO A 21 4.80 2.82 -35.06
C PRO A 21 4.83 3.86 -36.20
N THR A 22 4.58 5.14 -35.92
CA THR A 22 4.68 6.23 -36.91
C THR A 22 6.08 6.84 -37.00
N LYS A 23 6.99 6.53 -36.06
CA LYS A 23 8.39 7.00 -36.07
C LYS A 23 9.31 5.92 -36.67
N VAL A 24 9.55 6.03 -37.97
CA VAL A 24 10.25 5.07 -38.84
C VAL A 24 11.67 4.66 -38.37
N LEU A 25 12.30 5.45 -37.49
CA LEU A 25 13.70 5.23 -37.07
C LEU A 25 13.91 4.25 -35.90
N THR A 26 12.85 3.76 -35.23
CA THR A 26 13.01 2.86 -34.05
C THR A 26 12.53 1.42 -34.30
N ALA A 27 11.94 1.13 -35.47
CA ALA A 27 11.34 -0.15 -35.79
C ALA A 27 12.28 -1.38 -35.68
N PRO A 28 13.58 -1.33 -36.04
CA PRO A 28 14.47 -2.50 -35.93
C PRO A 28 14.91 -2.81 -34.49
N LEU A 29 14.73 -1.87 -33.55
CA LEU A 29 15.18 -2.01 -32.16
C LEU A 29 14.06 -2.51 -31.22
N CYS A 30 12.79 -2.57 -31.66
CA CYS A 30 11.66 -3.04 -30.86
C CYS A 30 11.51 -4.58 -30.93
N ASN A 31 12.55 -5.35 -30.57
CA ASN A 31 12.40 -6.80 -30.35
C ASN A 31 11.73 -7.08 -28.98
N SER A 32 11.24 -8.31 -28.77
CA SER A 32 10.55 -8.71 -27.53
C SER A 32 11.40 -8.53 -26.27
N TYR A 33 12.73 -8.51 -26.40
CA TYR A 33 13.69 -8.27 -25.32
C TYR A 33 13.79 -6.78 -24.95
N VAL A 34 13.81 -5.88 -25.94
CA VAL A 34 13.89 -4.42 -25.72
C VAL A 34 12.57 -3.84 -25.23
N LYS A 35 11.43 -4.48 -25.55
CA LYS A 35 10.12 -4.13 -24.96
C LYS A 35 10.16 -4.18 -23.42
N VAL A 36 10.91 -5.08 -22.81
CA VAL A 36 10.97 -5.22 -21.34
C VAL A 36 11.72 -4.05 -20.68
N VAL A 37 12.62 -3.38 -21.40
CA VAL A 37 13.52 -2.34 -20.86
C VAL A 37 12.87 -0.94 -20.89
N GLY A 38 11.74 -0.76 -21.59
CA GLY A 38 11.13 0.55 -21.85
C GLY A 38 9.85 0.90 -21.07
N TYR A 39 9.38 0.04 -20.16
CA TYR A 39 8.16 0.33 -19.39
C TYR A 39 8.50 0.92 -18.02
N TYR A 40 7.82 2.01 -17.67
CA TYR A 40 7.87 2.55 -16.32
C TYR A 40 7.36 1.50 -15.33
N MET A 41 8.26 0.98 -14.50
CA MET A 41 7.89 0.12 -13.39
C MET A 41 7.79 0.97 -12.13
N ALA A 42 6.57 1.07 -11.61
CA ALA A 42 6.35 1.76 -10.35
C ALA A 42 7.10 1.04 -9.23
N ARG A 43 7.56 1.79 -8.22
CA ARG A 43 8.04 1.23 -6.95
C ARG A 43 6.98 1.51 -5.88
N PRO A 44 6.05 0.58 -5.63
CA PRO A 44 4.99 0.78 -4.65
C PRO A 44 5.56 0.97 -3.25
N TYR A 45 4.89 1.78 -2.43
CA TYR A 45 5.23 1.86 -1.01
C TYR A 45 4.94 0.52 -0.32
N ASN A 46 5.97 -0.12 0.23
CA ASN A 46 5.88 -1.44 0.84
C ASN A 46 5.99 -1.44 2.37
N PHE A 47 5.73 -0.29 3.01
CA PHE A 47 5.87 -0.12 4.46
C PHE A 47 7.30 -0.32 4.98
N MET A 48 8.31 -0.42 4.10
CA MET A 48 9.67 -0.86 4.43
C MET A 48 9.72 -2.24 5.09
N MET A 49 8.66 -3.02 4.95
CA MET A 49 8.57 -4.38 5.49
C MET A 49 9.34 -5.34 4.58
N ALA A 50 10.24 -6.13 5.19
CA ALA A 50 10.82 -7.32 4.58
C ALA A 50 9.76 -8.42 4.41
N LYS A 51 10.05 -9.43 3.61
CA LYS A 51 9.11 -10.50 3.23
C LYS A 51 8.51 -11.20 4.45
N GLU A 52 9.30 -11.45 5.48
CA GLU A 52 8.90 -12.16 6.69
C GLU A 52 7.81 -11.39 7.44
N TYR A 53 7.87 -10.06 7.46
CA TYR A 53 6.83 -9.23 8.07
C TYR A 53 5.54 -9.20 7.25
N TRP A 54 5.62 -9.35 5.93
CA TRP A 54 4.43 -9.48 5.08
C TRP A 54 3.73 -10.82 5.31
N GLU A 55 4.49 -11.89 5.56
CA GLU A 55 3.96 -13.21 5.91
C GLU A 55 3.29 -13.24 7.30
N GLU A 56 3.61 -12.28 8.19
CA GLU A 56 2.87 -12.10 9.46
C GLU A 56 1.44 -11.57 9.27
N VAL A 57 1.09 -11.02 8.09
CA VAL A 57 -0.23 -10.41 7.84
C VAL A 57 -1.25 -11.49 7.50
N THR A 58 -1.89 -12.06 8.53
CA THR A 58 -2.83 -13.18 8.38
C THR A 58 -4.25 -12.79 7.96
N ASN A 59 -4.58 -11.49 7.98
CA ASN A 59 -5.88 -10.99 7.51
C ASN A 59 -5.75 -10.64 6.02
N ASP A 60 -6.35 -11.45 5.15
CA ASP A 60 -6.19 -11.33 3.69
C ASP A 60 -6.69 -9.98 3.17
N VAL A 61 -7.77 -9.44 3.72
CA VAL A 61 -8.25 -8.12 3.32
C VAL A 61 -7.27 -7.03 3.73
N GLU A 62 -6.67 -7.10 4.91
CA GLU A 62 -5.61 -6.18 5.31
C GLU A 62 -4.42 -6.24 4.37
N LEU A 63 -3.96 -7.45 4.03
CA LEU A 63 -2.86 -7.68 3.09
C LEU A 63 -3.17 -7.06 1.71
N LEU A 64 -4.34 -7.37 1.15
CA LEU A 64 -4.75 -6.86 -0.16
C LEU A 64 -4.99 -5.35 -0.15
N LEU A 65 -5.52 -4.79 0.95
CA LEU A 65 -5.64 -3.35 1.13
C LEU A 65 -4.27 -2.67 1.23
N ALA A 66 -3.29 -3.30 1.89
CA ALA A 66 -1.92 -2.80 1.98
C ALA A 66 -1.24 -2.80 0.62
N ALA A 67 -1.42 -3.88 -0.16
CA ALA A 67 -0.98 -3.94 -1.55
C ALA A 67 -1.61 -2.82 -2.38
N ARG A 68 -2.94 -2.68 -2.33
CA ARG A 68 -3.68 -1.63 -3.03
C ARG A 68 -3.21 -0.22 -2.65
N PHE A 69 -3.03 0.04 -1.35
CA PHE A 69 -2.54 1.30 -0.83
C PHE A 69 -1.12 1.60 -1.32
N GLY A 70 -0.22 0.62 -1.25
CA GLY A 70 1.15 0.76 -1.73
C GLY A 70 1.21 1.11 -3.21
N LEU A 71 0.33 0.53 -4.02
CA LEU A 71 0.22 0.82 -5.46
C LEU A 71 -0.23 2.27 -5.75
N GLU A 72 -0.87 2.96 -4.81
CA GLU A 72 -1.24 4.38 -4.96
C GLU A 72 -0.03 5.32 -4.76
N ILE A 73 1.06 4.82 -4.18
CA ILE A 73 2.24 5.61 -3.82
C ILE A 73 3.45 5.07 -4.58
N ASP A 74 3.89 5.82 -5.59
CA ASP A 74 5.10 5.48 -6.32
C ASP A 74 6.33 6.15 -5.69
N MET A 75 7.15 5.35 -5.03
CA MET A 75 8.38 5.79 -4.37
C MET A 75 9.37 6.41 -5.35
N ASN A 76 9.34 6.06 -6.64
CA ASN A 76 10.19 6.70 -7.66
C ASN A 76 9.86 8.19 -7.85
N LYS A 77 8.69 8.65 -7.41
CA LYS A 77 8.25 10.06 -7.46
C LYS A 77 8.48 10.79 -6.14
N ILE A 78 8.95 10.09 -5.12
CA ILE A 78 9.23 10.65 -3.80
C ILE A 78 10.73 10.93 -3.71
N PRO A 79 11.15 12.15 -3.30
CA PRO A 79 12.56 12.45 -3.10
C PRO A 79 13.23 11.44 -2.17
N GLU A 80 14.42 10.95 -2.53
CA GLU A 80 15.09 9.85 -1.84
C GLU A 80 15.33 10.16 -0.36
N GLU A 81 15.59 11.43 -0.02
CA GLU A 81 15.76 11.87 1.37
C GLU A 81 14.52 11.64 2.25
N MET A 82 13.33 11.51 1.64
CA MET A 82 12.10 11.21 2.37
C MET A 82 11.98 9.72 2.69
N TRP A 83 12.66 8.84 1.94
CA TRP A 83 12.61 7.39 2.12
C TRP A 83 13.25 6.94 3.43
N TYR A 84 14.08 7.78 4.05
CA TYR A 84 14.73 7.49 5.31
C TYR A 84 14.12 8.28 6.49
N ARG A 85 13.06 9.07 6.24
CA ARG A 85 12.46 9.90 7.29
C ARG A 85 11.40 9.13 8.07
N ALA A 86 11.62 8.98 9.37
CA ALA A 86 10.64 8.41 10.30
C ALA A 86 9.27 9.12 10.21
N SER A 87 9.27 10.45 10.00
CA SER A 87 8.04 11.24 9.83
C SER A 87 7.25 10.85 8.57
N PHE A 88 7.92 10.56 7.46
CA PHE A 88 7.27 10.07 6.24
C PHE A 88 6.60 8.71 6.49
N HIS A 89 7.31 7.75 7.08
CA HIS A 89 6.74 6.44 7.34
C HIS A 89 5.65 6.46 8.41
N THR A 90 5.78 7.30 9.44
CA THR A 90 4.72 7.53 10.43
C THR A 90 3.43 8.00 9.73
N GLN A 91 3.56 8.97 8.83
CA GLN A 91 2.44 9.45 8.02
C GLN A 91 1.81 8.32 7.18
N GLN A 92 2.62 7.50 6.51
CA GLN A 92 2.09 6.43 5.66
C GLN A 92 1.38 5.33 6.48
N TYR A 93 1.93 4.91 7.62
CA TYR A 93 1.25 3.95 8.50
C TYR A 93 -0.08 4.49 9.00
N ILE A 94 -0.14 5.76 9.44
CA ILE A 94 -1.39 6.38 9.91
C ILE A 94 -2.39 6.57 8.75
N ASN A 95 -1.93 6.95 7.56
CA ASN A 95 -2.76 7.02 6.37
C ASN A 95 -3.33 5.65 6.01
N PHE A 96 -2.54 4.60 6.11
CA PHE A 96 -3.01 3.24 5.92
C PHE A 96 -4.06 2.84 6.97
N GLN A 97 -3.88 3.21 8.25
CA GLN A 97 -4.91 2.98 9.26
C GLN A 97 -6.25 3.62 8.90
N LYS A 98 -6.21 4.90 8.49
CA LYS A 98 -7.40 5.62 8.00
C LYS A 98 -8.01 4.94 6.78
N TYR A 99 -7.16 4.53 5.85
CA TYR A 99 -7.56 3.86 4.62
C TYR A 99 -8.24 2.51 4.91
N VAL A 100 -7.73 1.70 5.83
CA VAL A 100 -8.38 0.44 6.26
C VAL A 100 -9.75 0.73 6.87
N ARG A 101 -9.85 1.71 7.79
CA ARG A 101 -11.14 2.09 8.40
C ARG A 101 -12.20 2.46 7.36
N GLN A 102 -11.79 3.15 6.30
CA GLN A 102 -12.69 3.57 5.23
C GLN A 102 -13.06 2.43 4.28
N ASN A 103 -12.08 1.61 3.90
CA ASN A 103 -12.28 0.56 2.90
C ASN A 103 -12.91 -0.71 3.48
N ALA A 104 -12.72 -1.02 4.76
CA ALA A 104 -13.34 -2.17 5.40
C ALA A 104 -14.88 -2.05 5.50
N LEU A 105 -15.43 -0.83 5.41
CA LEU A 105 -16.87 -0.57 5.39
C LEU A 105 -17.50 -0.76 4.00
N LYS A 106 -16.68 -0.96 2.96
CA LYS A 106 -17.19 -1.18 1.60
C LYS A 106 -17.89 -2.53 1.50
N ASP A 107 -18.76 -2.63 0.51
CA ASP A 107 -19.37 -3.90 0.12
C ASP A 107 -18.28 -4.94 -0.22
N ALA A 108 -18.43 -6.13 0.37
CA ALA A 108 -17.43 -7.19 0.25
C ALA A 108 -17.28 -7.69 -1.19
N ALA A 109 -18.38 -7.79 -1.96
CA ALA A 109 -18.31 -8.22 -3.35
C ALA A 109 -17.57 -7.19 -4.22
N LYS A 110 -17.73 -5.89 -3.94
CA LYS A 110 -16.94 -4.84 -4.62
C LYS A 110 -15.45 -4.94 -4.31
N LEU A 111 -15.07 -5.21 -3.05
CA LEU A 111 -13.67 -5.41 -2.68
C LEU A 111 -13.07 -6.63 -3.39
N VAL A 112 -13.78 -7.76 -3.38
CA VAL A 112 -13.35 -8.98 -4.09
C VAL A 112 -13.17 -8.71 -5.58
N ALA A 113 -14.14 -8.06 -6.23
CA ALA A 113 -14.05 -7.73 -7.66
C ALA A 113 -12.85 -6.81 -7.98
N GLU A 114 -12.55 -5.86 -7.10
CA GLU A 114 -11.39 -4.99 -7.25
C GLU A 114 -10.07 -5.78 -7.10
N PHE A 115 -9.95 -6.59 -6.05
CA PHE A 115 -8.75 -7.40 -5.82
C PHE A 115 -8.53 -8.43 -6.93
N GLN A 116 -9.59 -9.10 -7.39
CA GLN A 116 -9.51 -10.11 -8.45
C GLN A 116 -9.30 -9.52 -9.85
N SER A 117 -9.36 -8.19 -10.01
CA SER A 117 -9.17 -7.55 -11.31
C SER A 117 -7.77 -7.79 -11.91
N ASP A 118 -7.72 -7.95 -13.23
CA ASP A 118 -6.47 -8.07 -13.98
C ASP A 118 -5.59 -6.83 -13.82
N THR A 119 -6.19 -5.65 -13.69
CA THR A 119 -5.47 -4.40 -13.42
C THR A 119 -4.69 -4.46 -12.11
N PHE A 120 -5.30 -5.00 -11.04
CA PHE A 120 -4.62 -5.14 -9.76
C PHE A 120 -3.46 -6.15 -9.84
N ALA A 121 -3.67 -7.30 -10.49
CA ALA A 121 -2.61 -8.29 -10.72
C ALA A 121 -1.47 -7.74 -11.59
N LEU A 122 -1.79 -7.06 -12.70
CA LEU A 122 -0.81 -6.48 -13.61
C LEU A 122 0.05 -5.45 -12.89
N ARG A 123 -0.56 -4.56 -12.09
CA ARG A 123 0.19 -3.53 -11.34
C ARG A 123 1.08 -4.13 -10.26
N THR A 124 0.64 -5.22 -9.62
CA THR A 124 1.44 -5.94 -8.63
C THR A 124 2.63 -6.63 -9.30
N THR A 125 2.42 -7.31 -10.43
CA THR A 125 3.48 -8.02 -11.17
C THR A 125 4.45 -7.09 -11.91
N LYS A 126 3.99 -5.92 -12.36
CA LYS A 126 4.79 -4.88 -13.01
C LYS A 126 5.32 -3.83 -12.03
N SER A 127 5.63 -4.27 -10.81
CA SER A 127 6.28 -3.46 -9.79
C SER A 127 7.74 -3.87 -9.58
N ILE A 128 8.54 -2.97 -9.01
CA ILE A 128 9.93 -3.22 -8.60
C ILE A 128 10.14 -2.93 -7.12
N GLY A 129 11.22 -3.48 -6.56
CA GLY A 129 11.53 -3.36 -5.12
C GLY A 129 10.68 -4.31 -4.30
N GLY A 130 10.37 -3.95 -3.05
CA GLY A 130 9.79 -4.90 -2.10
C GLY A 130 8.56 -5.65 -2.62
N PHE A 131 7.62 -5.00 -3.32
CA PHE A 131 6.45 -5.70 -3.85
C PHE A 131 6.79 -6.80 -4.86
N TYR A 132 7.87 -6.66 -5.63
CA TYR A 132 8.31 -7.71 -6.56
C TYR A 132 8.69 -8.99 -5.80
N ASP A 133 9.34 -8.86 -4.65
CA ASP A 133 9.85 -9.98 -3.85
C ASP A 133 8.75 -10.82 -3.17
N PHE A 134 7.57 -10.24 -2.97
CA PHE A 134 6.41 -10.91 -2.38
C PHE A 134 5.13 -10.79 -3.21
N ALA A 135 5.24 -10.45 -4.50
CA ALA A 135 4.10 -10.37 -5.42
C ALA A 135 3.33 -11.70 -5.45
N SER A 136 4.04 -12.84 -5.38
CA SER A 136 3.40 -14.16 -5.35
C SER A 136 2.47 -14.35 -4.15
N LEU A 137 2.82 -13.82 -2.98
CA LEU A 137 1.97 -13.88 -1.78
C LEU A 137 0.66 -13.09 -2.01
N ILE A 138 0.77 -11.87 -2.55
CA ILE A 138 -0.39 -11.03 -2.88
C ILE A 138 -1.28 -11.71 -3.92
N LEU A 139 -0.69 -12.28 -4.97
CA LEU A 139 -1.44 -12.93 -6.06
C LEU A 139 -2.12 -14.22 -5.59
N ASP A 140 -1.46 -15.03 -4.76
CA ASP A 140 -2.05 -16.24 -4.19
C ASP A 140 -3.29 -15.92 -3.35
N VAL A 141 -3.19 -14.89 -2.50
CA VAL A 141 -4.30 -14.43 -1.66
C VAL A 141 -5.41 -13.81 -2.51
N LYS A 142 -5.08 -12.99 -3.51
CA LYS A 142 -6.03 -12.45 -4.49
C LYS A 142 -6.86 -13.54 -5.14
N ASP A 143 -6.24 -14.61 -5.60
CA ASP A 143 -6.94 -15.64 -6.38
C ASP A 143 -7.82 -16.55 -5.51
N LYS A 144 -7.57 -16.57 -4.19
CA LYS A 144 -8.35 -17.36 -3.21
C LYS A 144 -9.37 -16.53 -2.43
N ILE A 145 -9.30 -15.21 -2.45
CA ILE A 145 -10.22 -14.36 -1.70
C ILE A 145 -11.66 -14.58 -2.17
N SER A 146 -12.60 -14.66 -1.23
CA SER A 146 -14.03 -14.85 -1.50
C SER A 146 -14.85 -13.86 -0.70
N VAL A 147 -16.09 -13.59 -1.14
CA VAL A 147 -16.99 -12.67 -0.45
C VAL A 147 -17.18 -13.06 1.02
N ALA A 148 -17.36 -14.35 1.30
CA ALA A 148 -17.53 -14.85 2.66
C ALA A 148 -16.32 -14.55 3.55
N LYS A 149 -15.11 -14.81 3.06
CA LYS A 149 -13.87 -14.50 3.80
C LYS A 149 -13.67 -12.99 3.95
N THR A 150 -13.94 -12.21 2.90
CA THR A 150 -13.87 -10.75 2.96
C THR A 150 -14.80 -10.17 4.01
N VAL A 151 -16.02 -10.69 4.18
CA VAL A 151 -16.94 -10.26 5.25
C VAL A 151 -16.37 -10.54 6.65
N VAL A 152 -15.75 -11.70 6.87
CA VAL A 152 -15.12 -12.03 8.16
C VAL A 152 -13.94 -11.10 8.42
N ASP A 153 -13.04 -10.98 7.45
CA ASP A 153 -11.81 -10.21 7.59
C ASP A 153 -12.11 -8.71 7.79
N THR A 154 -13.06 -8.12 7.05
CA THR A 154 -13.45 -6.71 7.25
C THR A 154 -14.11 -6.47 8.60
N ARG A 155 -14.91 -7.40 9.12
CA ARG A 155 -15.48 -7.30 10.47
C ARG A 155 -14.40 -7.24 11.54
N GLN A 156 -13.34 -8.05 11.41
CA GLN A 156 -12.20 -7.99 12.34
C GLN A 156 -11.51 -6.62 12.27
N LEU A 157 -11.29 -6.07 11.06
CA LEU A 157 -10.69 -4.75 10.87
C LEU A 157 -11.58 -3.63 11.45
N ILE A 158 -12.89 -3.72 11.30
CA ILE A 158 -13.86 -2.77 11.87
C ILE A 158 -13.85 -2.86 13.40
N ALA A 159 -13.91 -4.07 13.96
CA ALA A 159 -13.89 -4.29 15.40
C ALA A 159 -12.59 -3.78 16.03
N ASN A 160 -11.45 -4.02 15.36
CA ASN A 160 -10.16 -3.49 15.77
C ASN A 160 -10.02 -1.97 15.53
N GLN A 161 -10.95 -1.34 14.81
CA GLN A 161 -10.89 0.07 14.40
C GLN A 161 -9.65 0.40 13.57
N GLY A 162 -9.22 -0.51 12.68
CA GLY A 162 -8.02 -0.33 11.85
C GLY A 162 -7.30 -1.66 11.55
N PRO A 163 -6.09 -1.59 10.96
CA PRO A 163 -5.28 -2.76 10.66
C PRO A 163 -4.90 -3.52 11.92
N ILE A 164 -4.93 -4.86 11.83
CA ILE A 164 -4.59 -5.77 12.92
C ILE A 164 -3.08 -5.93 12.99
N THR A 165 -2.39 -6.03 11.85
CA THR A 165 -0.95 -6.36 11.78
C THR A 165 -0.11 -5.14 11.42
N ILE A 166 -0.39 -4.47 10.30
CA ILE A 166 0.35 -3.32 9.76
C ILE A 166 -0.08 -2.06 10.53
N ASN A 167 0.35 -2.00 11.78
CA ASN A 167 0.03 -0.98 12.77
C ASN A 167 1.32 -0.44 13.41
N ARG A 168 1.19 0.31 14.51
CA ARG A 168 2.32 0.89 15.25
C ARG A 168 3.27 -0.16 15.84
N THR A 169 2.78 -1.35 16.20
CA THR A 169 3.62 -2.46 16.65
C THR A 169 4.48 -2.95 15.49
N MET A 170 3.92 -3.15 14.29
CA MET A 170 4.71 -3.49 13.11
C MET A 170 5.69 -2.38 12.74
N TYR A 171 5.30 -1.10 12.84
CA TYR A 171 6.22 0.02 12.65
C TYR A 171 7.43 -0.08 13.59
N LYS A 172 7.21 -0.37 14.88
CA LYS A 172 8.29 -0.55 15.85
C LYS A 172 9.21 -1.71 15.49
N LYS A 173 8.67 -2.83 14.99
CA LYS A 173 9.48 -3.96 14.51
C LYS A 173 10.35 -3.56 13.32
N VAL A 174 9.78 -2.88 12.33
CA VAL A 174 10.46 -2.50 11.08
C VAL A 174 11.54 -1.44 11.31
N PHE A 175 11.24 -0.40 12.08
CA PHE A 175 12.11 0.77 12.23
C PHE A 175 12.91 0.80 13.53
N ASN A 176 12.68 -0.15 14.43
CA ASN A 176 13.26 -0.19 15.79
C ASN A 176 13.08 1.13 16.57
N GLN A 177 11.96 1.82 16.34
CA GLN A 177 11.62 3.07 17.00
C GLN A 177 10.11 3.28 16.99
N ASP A 178 9.63 4.19 17.84
CA ASP A 178 8.24 4.60 17.81
C ASP A 178 7.96 5.62 16.69
N TYR A 179 6.69 5.87 16.40
CA TYR A 179 6.26 6.94 15.51
C TYR A 179 6.93 8.27 15.84
N HIS A 180 7.28 9.02 14.80
CA HIS A 180 7.85 10.34 14.93
C HIS A 180 6.87 11.28 15.65
N ALA A 181 7.23 11.73 16.85
CA ALA A 181 6.33 12.45 17.76
C ALA A 181 5.70 13.69 17.13
N GLY A 182 6.48 14.52 16.44
CA GLY A 182 5.95 15.74 15.79
C GLY A 182 4.95 15.46 14.67
N MET A 183 5.10 14.34 13.96
CA MET A 183 4.19 13.95 12.88
C MET A 183 2.91 13.35 13.45
N LEU A 184 3.05 12.48 14.45
CA LEU A 184 1.93 11.92 15.19
C LEU A 184 1.06 13.04 15.79
N GLU A 185 1.69 14.06 16.37
CA GLU A 185 1.00 15.21 16.94
C GLU A 185 0.19 15.99 15.91
N GLN A 186 0.80 16.25 14.75
CA GLN A 186 0.15 16.95 13.65
C GLN A 186 -1.09 16.18 13.16
N LEU A 187 -0.94 14.87 12.95
CA LEU A 187 -2.01 14.00 12.46
C LEU A 187 -3.11 13.74 13.49
N ARG A 188 -2.78 13.85 14.78
CA ARG A 188 -3.77 13.85 15.84
C ARG A 188 -4.59 15.14 15.85
N LYS A 189 -3.92 16.29 15.65
CA LYS A 189 -4.57 17.61 15.60
C LYS A 189 -5.50 17.77 14.40
N ASP A 190 -5.14 17.24 13.24
CA ASP A 190 -5.99 17.30 12.04
C ASP A 190 -7.07 16.20 11.98
N GLY A 191 -7.08 15.28 12.95
CA GLY A 191 -8.07 14.22 13.08
C GLY A 191 -7.84 13.01 12.17
N THR A 192 -6.70 12.94 11.46
CA THR A 192 -6.31 11.77 10.65
C THR A 192 -5.99 10.57 11.55
N TYR A 193 -5.26 10.80 12.64
CA TYR A 193 -4.93 9.77 13.62
C TYR A 193 -6.01 9.67 14.69
N LYS A 194 -6.66 8.50 14.76
CA LYS A 194 -7.75 8.20 15.72
C LYS A 194 -7.34 7.20 16.82
N GLY A 195 -6.04 6.93 16.98
CA GLY A 195 -5.52 5.87 17.86
C GLY A 195 -5.17 4.60 17.09
N ASP A 196 -4.49 3.64 17.74
CA ASP A 196 -4.07 2.38 17.11
C ASP A 196 -5.13 1.26 17.20
N GLY A 197 -6.36 1.60 17.59
CA GLY A 197 -7.48 0.64 17.70
C GLY A 197 -7.48 -0.15 19.01
N LEU A 198 -8.02 -1.38 19.00
CA LEU A 198 -8.02 -2.25 20.20
C LEU A 198 -6.61 -2.62 20.66
N ASN A 199 -5.62 -2.56 19.77
CA ASN A 199 -4.20 -2.75 20.08
C ASN A 199 -3.67 -1.79 21.17
N ASP A 200 -4.27 -0.60 21.33
CA ASP A 200 -3.95 0.34 22.40
C ASP A 200 -4.76 0.11 23.69
N ILE A 201 -5.97 -0.46 23.58
CA ILE A 201 -6.88 -0.66 24.71
C ILE A 201 -6.35 -1.76 25.63
N TYR A 202 -5.86 -2.87 25.08
CA TYR A 202 -5.31 -3.96 25.90
C TYR A 202 -4.01 -3.59 26.62
N LYS A 203 -3.19 -2.66 26.08
CA LYS A 203 -2.02 -2.13 26.80
C LYS A 203 -2.37 -1.22 27.98
N LYS A 204 -3.53 -0.55 27.94
CA LYS A 204 -4.00 0.29 29.06
C LYS A 204 -4.62 -0.51 30.21
N ILE A 205 -5.03 -1.76 29.96
CA ILE A 205 -5.73 -2.59 30.96
C ILE A 205 -4.78 -3.59 31.65
N GLY A 206 -3.49 -3.62 31.31
CA GLY A 206 -2.47 -4.31 32.11
C GLY A 206 -2.68 -5.81 32.25
N TYR A 207 -2.76 -6.51 31.12
CA TYR A 207 -2.50 -7.96 31.03
C TYR A 207 -1.16 -8.19 30.33
#